data_AF-A0A528H3A5-F1
#
_entry.id   AF-A0A528H3A5-F1
#
_cell.length_a   1.000
_cell.length_b   1.000
_cell.length_c   1.000
_cell.angle_alpha   90.00
_cell.angle_beta   90.00
_cell.angle_gamma   90.00
#
_symmetry.space_group_name_H-M   'P 1'
#
loop_
_entity.id
_entity.type
_entity.pdbx_description
1 polymer ?
#
loop_
_entity_poly.entity_id
_entity_poly.type
_entity_poly.pdbx_seq_one_letter_code
_entity_poly.pdbx_strand_id
1 'polypeptide(L)'
;KPYPRDSYPRLKAAMAIDETAALRSASWGLGQVLGENFKAAGFPTVQAMVEAMMEDEALQLAAAVNFIAANRLDGKLRKHDWAGFAKGYYGASFGKTAYDIRLADAFRKWSGIRDTPWPPAAPAQPPAPVPIPQAPQLNGSPTSEAEAGRAGVR
;
A
#
# COMPACT_ATOMS: atom_id res chain seq x y z
N LYS A 1 -16.61 -6.63 -14.77
CA LYS A 1 -15.80 -6.01 -15.86
C LYS A 1 -14.36 -6.42 -15.63
N PRO A 2 -13.65 -7.00 -16.62
CA PRO A 2 -12.24 -7.34 -16.45
C PRO A 2 -11.41 -6.07 -16.21
N TYR A 3 -10.30 -6.21 -15.49
CA TYR A 3 -9.37 -5.12 -15.29
C TYR A 3 -8.84 -4.62 -16.64
N PRO A 4 -8.67 -3.30 -16.85
CA PRO A 4 -8.23 -2.77 -18.14
C PRO A 4 -6.89 -3.36 -18.56
N ARG A 5 -6.82 -3.90 -19.78
CA ARG A 5 -5.62 -4.56 -20.32
C ARG A 5 -4.47 -3.58 -20.56
N ASP A 6 -4.79 -2.29 -20.66
CA ASP A 6 -3.87 -1.19 -20.92
C ASP A 6 -3.27 -0.58 -19.65
N SER A 7 -3.64 -1.02 -18.44
CA SER A 7 -3.12 -0.45 -17.19
C SER A 7 -1.60 -0.50 -17.08
N TYR A 8 -0.97 -1.66 -17.30
CA TYR A 8 0.49 -1.79 -17.26
C TYR A 8 1.19 -1.11 -18.45
N PRO A 9 0.72 -1.23 -19.71
CA PRO A 9 1.27 -0.45 -20.81
C PRO A 9 1.26 1.07 -20.57
N ARG A 10 0.16 1.61 -20.04
CA ARG A 10 0.06 3.04 -19.70
C ARG A 10 0.98 3.43 -18.56
N LEU A 11 1.06 2.60 -17.52
CA LEU A 11 1.97 2.83 -16.42
C LEU A 11 3.42 2.88 -16.91
N LYS A 12 3.85 1.92 -17.75
CA LYS A 12 5.20 1.91 -18.33
C LYS A 12 5.48 3.17 -19.15
N ALA A 13 4.51 3.63 -19.95
CA ALA A 13 4.64 4.88 -20.71
C ALA A 13 4.77 6.10 -19.79
N ALA A 14 4.02 6.15 -18.69
CA ALA A 14 4.13 7.23 -17.70
C ALA A 14 5.47 7.17 -16.94
N MET A 15 5.95 5.99 -16.57
CA MET A 15 7.24 5.81 -15.89
C MET A 15 8.42 6.28 -16.75
N ALA A 16 8.30 6.20 -18.09
CA ALA A 16 9.31 6.73 -19.00
C ALA A 16 9.38 8.28 -18.99
N ILE A 17 8.36 8.97 -18.48
CA ILE A 17 8.34 10.42 -18.31
C ILE A 17 8.86 10.78 -16.91
N ASP A 18 8.22 10.22 -15.87
CA ASP A 18 8.61 10.35 -14.48
C ASP A 18 8.10 9.12 -13.71
N GLU A 19 9.02 8.26 -13.31
CA GLU A 19 8.70 7.04 -12.58
C GLU A 19 7.97 7.32 -11.26
N THR A 20 8.49 8.24 -10.45
CA THR A 20 7.94 8.49 -9.11
C THR A 20 6.51 9.05 -9.21
N ALA A 21 6.28 10.00 -10.11
CA ALA A 21 4.95 10.56 -10.36
C ALA A 21 4.00 9.50 -10.93
N ALA A 22 4.46 8.66 -11.85
CA ALA A 22 3.66 7.57 -12.40
C ALA A 22 3.22 6.58 -11.31
N LEU A 23 4.15 6.12 -10.48
CA LEU A 23 3.84 5.19 -9.40
C LEU A 23 2.90 5.81 -8.34
N ARG A 24 3.05 7.10 -8.03
CA ARG A 24 2.16 7.84 -7.11
C ARG A 24 0.73 7.96 -7.65
N SER A 25 0.58 8.06 -8.97
CA SER A 25 -0.72 8.22 -9.63
C SER A 25 -1.57 6.94 -9.72
N ALA A 26 -0.98 5.78 -9.45
CA ALA A 26 -1.63 4.48 -9.57
C ALA A 26 -2.07 3.92 -8.21
N SER A 27 -3.11 3.07 -8.21
CA SER A 27 -3.55 2.33 -7.02
C SER A 27 -2.98 0.91 -7.04
N TRP A 28 -2.55 0.41 -5.88
CA TRP A 28 -1.76 -0.81 -5.77
C TRP A 28 -2.37 -1.83 -4.80
N GLY A 29 -2.13 -3.11 -5.10
CA GLY A 29 -2.50 -4.27 -4.27
C GLY A 29 -4.00 -4.51 -4.08
N LEU A 30 -4.34 -5.52 -3.27
CA LEU A 30 -5.70 -5.92 -2.91
C LEU A 30 -6.55 -4.75 -2.38
N GLY A 31 -5.95 -3.90 -1.54
CA GLY A 31 -6.63 -2.74 -0.95
C GLY A 31 -6.79 -1.55 -1.89
N GLN A 32 -6.19 -1.58 -3.09
CA GLN A 32 -6.19 -0.46 -4.03
C GLN A 32 -5.75 0.86 -3.38
N VAL A 33 -4.66 0.83 -2.62
CA VAL A 33 -4.10 2.04 -1.98
C VAL A 33 -3.42 2.89 -3.05
N LEU A 34 -3.81 4.16 -3.18
CA LEU A 34 -3.18 5.10 -4.11
C LEU A 34 -1.71 5.33 -3.72
N GLY A 35 -0.79 5.22 -4.67
CA GLY A 35 0.66 5.33 -4.45
C GLY A 35 1.09 6.64 -3.80
N GLU A 36 0.34 7.72 -4.03
CA GLU A 36 0.49 9.01 -3.32
C GLU A 36 0.49 8.86 -1.79
N ASN A 37 -0.23 7.87 -1.27
CA ASN A 37 -0.38 7.61 0.15
C ASN A 37 0.71 6.68 0.73
N PHE A 38 1.83 6.47 0.03
CA PHE A 38 2.89 5.54 0.46
C PHE A 38 3.33 5.76 1.92
N LYS A 39 3.43 7.03 2.38
CA LYS A 39 3.76 7.36 3.77
C LYS A 39 2.69 6.88 4.76
N ALA A 40 1.41 7.11 4.45
CA ALA A 40 0.29 6.65 5.28
C ALA A 40 0.15 5.11 5.24
N ALA A 41 0.56 4.48 4.14
CA ALA A 41 0.67 3.03 4.03
C ALA A 41 1.88 2.45 4.79
N GLY A 42 2.78 3.30 5.28
CA GLY A 42 3.93 2.94 6.13
C GLY A 42 5.27 2.81 5.39
N PHE A 43 5.36 3.25 4.13
CA PHE A 43 6.56 3.14 3.30
C PHE A 43 7.36 4.45 3.24
N PRO A 44 8.69 4.38 3.07
CA PRO A 44 9.54 5.56 2.93
C PRO A 44 9.46 6.19 1.52
N THR A 45 9.14 5.41 0.49
CA THR A 45 8.99 5.85 -0.91
C THR A 45 7.87 5.07 -1.59
N VAL A 46 7.37 5.58 -2.72
CA VAL A 46 6.38 4.86 -3.53
C VAL A 46 6.97 3.61 -4.18
N GLN A 47 8.25 3.64 -4.55
CA GLN A 47 8.97 2.48 -5.09
C GLN A 47 8.98 1.33 -4.08
N ALA A 48 9.33 1.62 -2.82
CA ALA A 48 9.34 0.62 -1.75
C ALA A 48 7.94 0.03 -1.51
N MET A 49 6.90 0.85 -1.62
CA MET A 49 5.51 0.38 -1.55
C MET A 49 5.18 -0.59 -2.68
N VAL A 50 5.54 -0.23 -3.92
CA VAL A 50 5.25 -1.04 -5.11
C VAL A 50 6.01 -2.36 -5.08
N GLU A 51 7.30 -2.32 -4.77
CA GLU A 51 8.15 -3.50 -4.66
C GLU A 51 7.62 -4.49 -3.61
N ALA A 52 7.30 -4.01 -2.40
CA ALA A 52 6.71 -4.83 -1.36
C ALA A 52 5.35 -5.43 -1.76
N MET A 53 4.52 -4.66 -2.47
CA MET A 53 3.22 -5.15 -2.95
C MET A 53 3.33 -6.14 -4.11
N MET A 54 4.42 -6.12 -4.87
CA MET A 54 4.69 -7.13 -5.90
C MET A 54 5.15 -8.46 -5.30
N GLU A 55 5.78 -8.43 -4.13
CA GLU A 55 6.32 -9.60 -3.44
C GLU A 55 5.24 -10.44 -2.74
N ASP A 56 4.36 -9.82 -1.94
CA ASP A 56 3.45 -10.56 -1.06
C ASP A 56 2.08 -9.88 -0.87
N GLU A 57 1.01 -10.67 -0.95
CA GLU A 57 -0.35 -10.24 -0.65
C GLU A 57 -0.53 -9.81 0.82
N ALA A 58 0.22 -10.40 1.75
CA ALA A 58 0.25 -9.97 3.15
C ALA A 58 0.75 -8.52 3.28
N LEU A 59 1.72 -8.12 2.46
CA LEU A 59 2.23 -6.74 2.42
C LEU A 59 1.23 -5.78 1.77
N GLN A 60 0.46 -6.26 0.78
CA GLN A 60 -0.65 -5.50 0.22
C GLN A 60 -1.74 -5.24 1.26
N LEU A 61 -2.09 -6.24 2.08
CA LEU A 61 -3.07 -6.11 3.16
C LEU A 61 -2.54 -5.19 4.28
N ALA A 62 -1.28 -5.38 4.68
CA ALA A 62 -0.60 -4.56 5.68
C ALA A 62 -0.65 -3.06 5.33
N ALA A 63 -0.33 -2.72 4.08
CA ALA A 63 -0.39 -1.36 3.57
C ALA A 63 -1.81 -0.74 3.67
N ALA A 64 -2.84 -1.53 3.35
CA ALA A 64 -4.23 -1.09 3.46
C ALA A 64 -4.63 -0.85 4.92
N VAL A 65 -4.24 -1.73 5.84
CA VAL A 65 -4.47 -1.58 7.28
C VAL A 65 -3.77 -0.34 7.81
N ASN A 66 -2.50 -0.14 7.46
CA ASN A 66 -1.73 1.05 7.84
C ASN A 66 -2.40 2.33 7.33
N PHE A 67 -2.82 2.35 6.07
CA PHE A 67 -3.55 3.48 5.47
C PHE A 67 -4.86 3.79 6.22
N ILE A 68 -5.65 2.76 6.57
CA ILE A 68 -6.88 2.90 7.36
C ILE A 68 -6.58 3.50 8.74
N ALA A 69 -5.57 3.00 9.44
CA ALA A 69 -5.19 3.46 10.77
C ALA A 69 -4.62 4.89 10.76
N ALA A 70 -3.77 5.21 9.78
CA ALA A 70 -3.18 6.54 9.60
C ALA A 70 -4.27 7.60 9.35
N ASN A 71 -5.31 7.26 8.59
CA ASN A 71 -6.44 8.14 8.29
C ASN A 71 -7.58 8.07 9.32
N ARG A 72 -7.40 7.33 10.44
CA ARG A 72 -8.41 7.18 11.51
C ARG A 72 -9.76 6.65 11.02
N LEU A 73 -9.72 5.78 10.00
CA LEU A 73 -10.91 5.18 9.39
C LEU A 73 -11.35 3.90 10.13
N ASP A 74 -10.49 3.34 10.98
CA ASP A 74 -10.77 2.17 11.81
C ASP A 74 -11.98 2.40 12.74
N GLY A 75 -12.12 3.60 13.30
CA GLY A 75 -13.28 3.96 14.12
C GLY A 75 -14.61 3.93 13.33
N LYS A 76 -14.57 4.20 12.03
CA LYS A 76 -15.74 4.12 11.14
C LYS A 76 -16.14 2.66 10.90
N LEU A 77 -15.15 1.79 10.64
CA LEU A 77 -15.38 0.35 10.49
C LEU A 77 -16.00 -0.25 11.76
N ARG A 78 -15.43 0.03 12.94
CA ARG A 78 -15.94 -0.49 14.23
C ARG A 78 -17.36 -0.04 14.55
N LYS A 79 -17.75 1.16 14.11
CA LYS A 79 -19.10 1.71 14.28
C LYS A 79 -20.06 1.30 13.16
N HIS A 80 -19.60 0.52 12.19
CA HIS A 80 -20.35 0.17 10.97
C HIS A 80 -20.83 1.42 10.20
N ASP A 81 -20.08 2.53 10.27
CA ASP A 81 -20.33 3.74 9.49
C ASP A 81 -19.73 3.58 8.08
N TRP A 82 -20.42 2.83 7.24
CA TRP A 82 -19.96 2.46 5.89
C TRP A 82 -19.84 3.66 4.96
N ALA A 83 -20.76 4.61 5.05
CA ALA A 83 -20.71 5.84 4.26
C ALA A 83 -19.53 6.72 4.70
N GLY A 84 -19.32 6.87 6.01
CA GLY A 84 -18.18 7.59 6.56
C GLY A 84 -16.84 6.95 6.20
N PHE A 85 -16.76 5.62 6.24
CA PHE A 85 -15.58 4.89 5.79
C PHE A 85 -15.34 5.07 4.29
N ALA A 86 -16.36 4.85 3.45
CA ALA A 86 -16.26 4.96 2.00
C ALA A 86 -15.82 6.37 1.56
N LYS A 87 -16.37 7.41 2.21
CA LYS A 87 -15.96 8.80 1.99
C LYS A 87 -14.50 9.05 2.35
N GLY A 88 -14.04 8.50 3.47
CA GLY A 88 -12.65 8.64 3.90
C GLY A 88 -11.66 7.88 3.01
N TYR A 89 -12.05 6.69 2.54
CA TYR A 89 -11.17 5.81 1.77
C TYR A 89 -11.10 6.19 0.29
N TYR A 90 -12.22 6.51 -0.35
CA TYR A 90 -12.30 6.81 -1.80
C TYR A 90 -12.51 8.30 -2.12
N GLY A 91 -12.59 9.15 -1.09
CA GLY A 91 -12.88 10.57 -1.25
C GLY A 91 -14.32 10.86 -1.69
N ALA A 92 -14.61 12.11 -2.06
CA ALA A 92 -15.96 12.60 -2.36
C ALA A 92 -16.66 11.88 -3.55
N SER A 93 -15.90 11.14 -4.37
CA SER A 93 -16.43 10.43 -5.55
C SER A 93 -17.09 9.08 -5.21
N PHE A 94 -17.06 8.63 -3.95
CA PHE A 94 -17.54 7.29 -3.55
C PHE A 94 -19.02 7.04 -3.85
N GLY A 95 -19.87 8.09 -3.85
CA GLY A 95 -21.31 7.98 -4.10
C GLY A 95 -21.66 7.42 -5.49
N LYS A 96 -20.71 7.40 -6.44
CA LYS A 96 -20.89 6.81 -7.77
C LYS A 96 -20.70 5.29 -7.79
N THR A 97 -20.17 4.70 -6.72
CA THR A 97 -19.69 3.30 -6.70
C THR A 97 -20.49 2.37 -5.79
N ALA A 98 -21.55 2.87 -5.12
CA ALA A 98 -22.35 2.12 -4.14
C ALA A 98 -21.49 1.34 -3.13
N TYR A 99 -20.31 1.88 -2.81
CA TYR A 99 -19.27 1.16 -2.09
C TYR A 99 -19.64 0.93 -0.62
N ASP A 100 -20.31 1.92 -0.02
CA ASP A 100 -20.95 1.84 1.28
C ASP A 100 -21.99 0.70 1.36
N ILE A 101 -22.84 0.57 0.33
CA ILE A 101 -23.83 -0.51 0.24
C ILE A 101 -23.13 -1.87 0.16
N ARG A 102 -22.09 -1.99 -0.69
CA ARG A 102 -21.34 -3.24 -0.85
C ARG A 102 -20.61 -3.66 0.43
N LEU A 103 -20.07 -2.70 1.19
CA LEU A 103 -19.49 -2.95 2.50
C LEU A 103 -20.53 -3.45 3.50
N ALA A 104 -21.70 -2.79 3.55
CA ALA A 104 -22.80 -3.20 4.42
C ALA A 104 -23.29 -4.62 4.08
N ASP A 105 -23.45 -4.93 2.80
CA ASP A 105 -23.82 -6.26 2.29
C ASP A 105 -22.80 -7.33 2.69
N ALA A 106 -21.51 -7.04 2.48
CA ALA A 106 -20.43 -7.93 2.87
C ALA A 106 -20.44 -8.19 4.37
N PHE A 107 -20.57 -7.14 5.19
CA PHE A 107 -20.64 -7.28 6.64
C PHE A 107 -21.81 -8.17 7.08
N ARG A 108 -23.01 -7.94 6.54
CA ARG A 108 -24.20 -8.78 6.83
C ARG A 108 -24.01 -10.24 6.44
N LYS A 109 -23.38 -10.48 5.28
CA LYS A 109 -23.09 -11.85 4.83
C LYS A 109 -22.15 -12.55 5.79
N TRP A 110 -21.04 -11.91 6.15
CA TRP A 110 -20.00 -12.52 6.97
C TRP A 110 -20.40 -12.64 8.45
N SER A 111 -21.20 -11.72 8.99
CA SER A 111 -21.70 -11.83 10.37
C SER A 111 -22.68 -12.99 10.58
N GLY A 112 -23.32 -13.47 9.51
CA GLY A 112 -24.17 -14.66 9.52
C GLY A 112 -23.42 -15.98 9.35
N ILE A 113 -22.14 -15.94 8.97
CA ILE A 113 -21.29 -17.12 8.84
C ILE A 113 -20.60 -17.34 10.18
N ARG A 114 -20.74 -18.54 10.77
CA ARG A 114 -20.04 -18.87 12.01
C ARG A 114 -18.53 -18.84 11.76
N ASP A 115 -17.81 -18.13 12.62
CA ASP A 115 -16.37 -18.13 12.59
C ASP A 115 -15.83 -19.56 12.72
N THR A 116 -14.76 -19.83 11.98
CA THR A 116 -13.93 -20.99 12.29
C THR A 116 -13.32 -20.76 13.67
N PRO A 117 -13.31 -21.76 14.58
CA PRO A 117 -12.69 -21.60 15.89
C PRO A 117 -11.22 -21.23 15.71
N TRP A 118 -10.90 -19.95 15.86
CA TRP A 118 -9.54 -19.46 15.84
C TRP A 118 -9.03 -19.52 17.29
N PRO A 119 -8.09 -20.42 17.61
CA PRO A 119 -7.49 -20.40 18.94
C PRO A 119 -6.82 -19.04 19.13
N PRO A 120 -7.07 -18.32 20.23
CA PRO A 120 -6.46 -17.02 20.44
C PRO A 120 -4.94 -17.22 20.54
N ALA A 121 -4.23 -16.91 19.46
CA ALA A 121 -2.78 -16.82 19.47
C ALA A 121 -2.41 -15.55 20.24
N ALA A 122 -2.24 -15.69 21.56
CA ALA A 122 -1.94 -14.61 22.51
C ALA A 122 -3.02 -13.48 22.55
N PRO A 123 -3.13 -12.71 23.64
CA PRO A 123 -4.01 -11.55 23.66
C PRO A 123 -3.66 -10.62 22.49
N ALA A 124 -4.68 -10.15 21.76
CA ALA A 124 -4.54 -9.21 20.66
C ALA A 124 -3.74 -7.99 21.14
N GLN A 125 -2.43 -7.99 20.85
CA GLN A 125 -1.64 -6.78 20.97
C GLN A 125 -2.33 -5.74 20.06
N PRO A 126 -2.45 -4.46 20.49
CA PRO A 126 -2.80 -3.40 19.55
C PRO A 126 -1.95 -3.62 18.31
N PRO A 127 -2.50 -3.62 17.08
CA PRO A 127 -1.72 -3.96 15.91
C PRO A 127 -0.51 -3.05 15.91
N ALA A 128 0.66 -3.63 16.22
CA ALA A 128 1.90 -2.97 15.90
C ALA A 128 1.80 -2.63 14.41
N PRO A 129 2.18 -1.43 13.97
CA PRO A 129 2.25 -1.14 12.55
C PRO A 129 2.97 -2.32 11.91
N VAL A 130 2.30 -3.02 10.97
CA VAL A 130 2.82 -4.25 10.42
C VAL A 130 4.22 -3.91 9.91
N PRO A 131 5.29 -4.54 10.44
CA PRO A 131 6.64 -4.17 10.07
C PRO A 131 6.77 -4.38 8.58
N ILE A 132 6.79 -3.28 7.84
CA ILE A 132 7.06 -3.34 6.42
C ILE A 132 8.55 -3.65 6.32
N PRO A 133 8.94 -4.73 5.62
CA PRO A 133 10.33 -5.01 5.37
C PRO A 133 10.99 -3.75 4.81
N GLN A 134 11.97 -3.22 5.53
CA GLN A 134 12.81 -2.16 4.98
C GLN A 134 13.57 -2.78 3.81
N ALA A 135 13.51 -2.13 2.64
CA ALA A 135 14.32 -2.53 1.50
C ALA A 135 15.79 -2.70 1.94
N PRO A 136 16.50 -3.74 1.48
CA PRO A 136 17.90 -3.94 1.81
C PRO A 136 18.67 -2.64 1.56
N GLN A 137 19.24 -2.07 2.62
CA GLN A 137 20.12 -0.93 2.47
C GLN A 137 21.34 -1.43 1.68
N LEU A 138 21.50 -0.95 0.44
CA LEU A 138 22.74 -1.12 -0.32
C LEU A 138 23.84 -0.29 0.36
N ASN A 139 24.32 -0.75 1.51
CA ASN A 139 25.49 -0.19 2.18
C ASN A 139 26.73 -0.62 1.41
N GLY A 140 27.16 0.25 0.49
CA GLY A 140 28.41 0.07 -0.23
C GLY A 140 28.55 1.00 -1.43
N SER A 141 28.68 2.31 -1.21
CA SER A 141 29.36 3.15 -2.19
C SER A 141 30.85 2.87 -2.10
N PRO A 142 31.53 2.33 -3.13
CA PRO A 142 32.98 2.42 -3.19
C PRO A 142 33.33 3.90 -3.28
N THR A 143 34.19 4.33 -2.36
CA THR A 143 34.73 5.68 -2.30
C THR A 143 35.43 5.99 -3.62
N SER A 144 34.95 7.01 -4.31
CA SER A 144 35.65 7.63 -5.43
C SER A 144 36.85 8.39 -4.87
N GLU A 145 38.02 7.76 -4.86
CA GLU A 145 39.29 8.44 -4.67
C GLU A 145 39.98 8.55 -6.03
N ALA A 146 39.71 9.65 -6.72
CA ALA A 146 40.50 10.11 -7.84
C ALA A 146 41.50 11.13 -7.31
N GLU A 147 42.77 10.77 -7.22
CA GLU A 147 43.86 11.75 -7.25
C GLU A 147 45.05 11.23 -8.06
N ALA A 148 45.65 12.15 -8.79
CA ALA A 148 46.41 11.92 -10.00
C ALA A 148 47.93 12.03 -9.78
N GLY A 149 48.68 11.22 -10.53
CA GLY A 149 49.92 11.63 -11.18
C GLY A 149 51.26 11.48 -10.44
N ARG A 150 52.16 10.69 -11.04
CA ARG A 150 53.60 10.96 -11.35
C ARG A 150 54.22 9.63 -11.83
N ALA A 151 54.46 9.46 -13.13
CA ALA A 151 55.69 9.80 -13.86
C ALA A 151 56.95 9.09 -13.32
N GLY A 152 57.56 8.19 -14.12
CA GLY A 152 58.93 7.73 -13.84
C GLY A 152 59.34 6.40 -14.49
N VAL A 153 59.89 6.50 -15.70
CA VAL A 153 60.80 5.58 -16.40
C VAL A 153 61.76 4.81 -15.48
N ARG A 154 61.85 3.48 -15.62
CA ARG A 154 63.05 2.70 -16.02
C ARG A 154 62.75 1.20 -16.04
#